data_AF-A0A7S2HPB2-F1
#
_entry.id   AF-A0A7S2HPB2-F1
#
_cell.length_a   1.000
_cell.length_b   1.000
_cell.length_c   1.000
_cell.angle_alpha   90.00
_cell.angle_beta   90.00
_cell.angle_gamma   90.00
#
_symmetry.space_group_name_H-M   'P 1'
#
loop_
_entity.id
_entity.type
_entity.pdbx_description
1 polymer ?
#
loop_
_entity_poly.entity_id
_entity_poly.type
_entity_poly.pdbx_seq_one_letter_code
_entity_poly.pdbx_strand_id
1 'polypeptide(L)'
;FELASVLWSFVLAFTLWRTMLGDKIMGRACKSHVVVWGLSLGLTILPASTRSYGPAGPWCWIDGSTTGTMWRFASFYVPVWIICVSDIAFMVSVFRRVRSFYDQGLLAATDPAAEKLQRLTGMSRWFPVVLVFSWTIATSIRIYDWLDGHNSRQWVSILQVVFRGAFLQSVLNSIVYGFNPVVRAQWRALLDETCSSTPSGWCLGGWELKHCCCFPRRDRSGERDGTPLNAHVDL
;
A
#
# COMPACT_ATOMS: atom_id res chain seq x y z
N PHE A 1 -12.78 10.32 -0.42
CA PHE A 1 -11.91 9.22 0.09
C PHE A 1 -10.73 8.91 -0.82
N GLU A 2 -10.89 8.85 -2.15
CA GLU A 2 -9.75 8.55 -3.06
C GLU A 2 -8.60 9.54 -2.93
N LEU A 3 -8.89 10.84 -2.97
CA LEU A 3 -7.86 11.87 -2.80
C LEU A 3 -7.17 11.79 -1.42
N ALA A 4 -7.93 11.51 -0.37
CA ALA A 4 -7.39 11.33 0.97
C ALA A 4 -6.40 10.14 1.03
N SER A 5 -6.70 9.04 0.33
CA SER A 5 -5.81 7.89 0.24
C SER A 5 -4.47 8.27 -0.40
N VAL A 6 -4.50 9.00 -1.53
CA VAL A 6 -3.29 9.50 -2.20
C VAL A 6 -2.53 10.51 -1.34
N LEU A 7 -3.23 11.37 -0.60
CA LEU A 7 -2.60 12.29 0.36
C LEU A 7 -1.95 11.56 1.54
N TRP A 8 -2.54 10.47 2.03
CA TRP A 8 -1.92 9.63 3.06
C TRP A 8 -0.65 8.96 2.56
N SER A 9 -0.65 8.53 1.31
CA SER A 9 0.52 8.01 0.64
C SER A 9 1.67 9.03 0.57
N PHE A 10 1.35 10.29 0.24
CA PHE A 10 2.30 11.39 0.32
C PHE A 10 2.86 11.58 1.72
N VAL A 11 2.01 11.56 2.75
CA VAL A 11 2.45 11.70 4.15
C VAL A 11 3.43 10.59 4.52
N LEU A 12 3.21 9.35 4.06
CA LEU A 12 4.14 8.24 4.29
C LEU A 12 5.49 8.49 3.60
N ALA A 13 5.49 8.86 2.31
CA ALA A 13 6.71 9.13 1.56
C ALA A 13 7.50 10.31 2.14
N PHE A 14 6.81 11.40 2.49
CA PHE A 14 7.38 12.57 3.13
C PHE A 14 7.98 12.26 4.50
N THR A 15 7.28 11.46 5.32
CA THR A 15 7.78 11.07 6.64
C THR A 15 9.05 10.24 6.50
N LEU A 16 9.08 9.28 5.58
CA LEU A 16 10.29 8.48 5.30
C LEU A 16 11.45 9.37 4.84
N TRP A 17 11.22 10.31 3.93
CA TRP A 17 12.23 11.26 3.50
C TRP A 17 12.78 12.09 4.67
N ARG A 18 11.91 12.60 5.54
CA ARG A 18 12.33 13.36 6.72
C ARG A 18 13.09 12.52 7.74
N THR A 19 12.71 11.25 7.93
CA THR A 19 13.47 10.37 8.82
C THR A 19 14.91 10.18 8.36
N MET A 20 15.17 10.22 7.04
CA MET A 20 16.54 10.22 6.50
C MET A 20 17.33 11.50 6.78
N LEU A 21 16.62 12.60 7.08
CA LEU A 21 17.22 13.87 7.49
C LEU A 21 17.40 13.98 9.02
N GLY A 22 17.03 12.94 9.79
CA GLY A 22 17.16 12.93 11.25
C GLY A 22 16.04 13.67 11.99
N ASP A 23 14.95 14.01 11.31
CA ASP A 23 13.83 14.74 11.90
C ASP A 23 13.00 13.90 12.89
N LYS A 24 12.67 14.46 14.05
CA LYS A 24 11.76 13.82 15.03
C LYS A 24 10.32 13.80 14.50
N ILE A 25 9.65 12.65 14.56
CA ILE A 25 8.29 12.46 14.00
C ILE A 25 7.19 12.95 14.97
N MET A 26 7.46 12.88 16.28
CA MET A 26 6.48 13.13 17.35
C MET A 26 5.84 14.53 17.24
N GLY A 27 4.50 14.60 17.21
CA GLY A 27 3.72 15.85 17.15
C GLY A 27 3.27 16.30 15.75
N ARG A 28 3.75 15.65 14.67
CA ARG A 28 3.32 15.97 13.29
C ARG A 28 2.15 15.14 12.79
N ALA A 29 1.88 13.99 13.42
CA ALA A 29 0.77 13.11 13.04
C ALA A 29 -0.59 13.84 13.05
N CYS A 30 -0.91 14.58 14.12
CA CYS A 30 -2.15 15.36 14.20
C CYS A 30 -2.24 16.43 13.08
N LYS A 31 -1.12 17.10 12.77
CA LYS A 31 -1.08 18.09 11.68
C LYS A 31 -1.34 17.42 10.33
N SER A 32 -0.78 16.23 10.09
CA SER A 32 -1.05 15.45 8.88
C SER A 32 -2.52 15.08 8.75
N HIS A 33 -3.20 14.66 9.84
CA HIS A 33 -4.64 14.40 9.80
C HIS A 33 -5.44 15.64 9.40
N VAL A 34 -5.16 16.79 10.01
CA VAL A 34 -5.87 18.04 9.68
C VAL A 34 -5.66 18.43 8.22
N VAL A 35 -4.44 18.33 7.71
CA VAL A 35 -4.13 18.65 6.30
C VAL A 35 -4.81 17.68 5.35
N VAL A 36 -4.68 16.37 5.56
CA VAL A 36 -5.21 15.35 4.64
C VAL A 36 -6.73 15.45 4.56
N TRP A 37 -7.40 15.49 5.72
CA TRP A 37 -8.86 15.55 5.75
C TRP A 37 -9.39 16.91 5.30
N GLY A 38 -8.75 18.02 5.75
CA GLY A 38 -9.15 19.37 5.37
C GLY A 38 -9.01 19.62 3.87
N LEU A 39 -7.89 19.24 3.26
CA LEU A 39 -7.67 19.39 1.82
C LEU A 39 -8.61 18.51 1.02
N SER A 40 -8.84 17.26 1.45
CA SER A 40 -9.78 16.36 0.80
C SER A 40 -11.21 16.89 0.84
N LEU A 41 -11.63 17.42 1.99
CA LEU A 41 -12.95 18.01 2.15
C LEU A 41 -13.11 19.27 1.31
N GLY A 42 -12.12 20.17 1.36
CA GLY A 42 -12.12 21.41 0.57
C GLY A 42 -12.25 21.15 -0.92
N LEU A 43 -11.38 20.28 -1.48
CA LEU A 43 -11.43 19.93 -2.90
C LEU A 43 -12.71 19.17 -3.30
N THR A 44 -13.39 18.54 -2.35
CA THR A 44 -14.72 17.93 -2.58
C THR A 44 -15.84 19.00 -2.54
N ILE A 45 -15.74 20.04 -1.74
CA ILE A 45 -16.80 21.06 -1.67
C ILE A 45 -16.72 22.04 -2.86
N LEU A 46 -15.53 22.31 -3.40
CA LEU A 46 -15.34 23.31 -4.45
C LEU A 46 -16.24 23.10 -5.70
N PRO A 47 -16.39 21.89 -6.28
CA PRO A 47 -17.28 21.67 -7.43
C PRO A 47 -18.77 21.88 -7.12
N ALA A 48 -19.18 21.88 -5.84
CA ALA A 48 -20.55 22.18 -5.44
C ALA A 48 -20.90 23.66 -5.66
N SER A 49 -19.90 24.56 -5.60
CA SER A 49 -20.12 26.00 -5.80
C SER A 49 -20.65 26.35 -7.18
N THR A 50 -20.29 25.56 -8.20
CA THR A 50 -20.75 25.72 -9.58
C THR A 50 -21.83 24.71 -9.97
N ARG A 51 -22.41 23.99 -9.00
CA ARG A 51 -23.43 22.94 -9.21
C ARG A 51 -23.00 21.89 -10.24
N SER A 52 -21.72 21.55 -10.29
CA SER A 52 -21.16 20.63 -11.30
C SER A 52 -21.24 19.16 -10.89
N TYR A 53 -22.06 18.82 -9.89
CA TYR A 53 -22.32 17.44 -9.49
C TYR A 53 -23.48 16.86 -10.29
N GLY A 54 -23.31 15.65 -10.82
CA GLY A 54 -24.33 14.96 -11.60
C GLY A 54 -23.96 13.53 -11.97
N PRO A 55 -24.74 12.91 -12.87
CA PRO A 55 -24.45 11.58 -13.37
C PRO A 55 -23.12 11.55 -14.14
N ALA A 56 -22.21 10.68 -13.74
CA ALA A 56 -20.89 10.49 -14.35
C ALA A 56 -20.70 9.03 -14.72
N GLY A 57 -21.46 8.56 -15.72
CA GLY A 57 -21.59 7.13 -16.02
C GLY A 57 -22.50 6.45 -14.99
N PRO A 58 -22.09 5.31 -14.39
CA PRO A 58 -22.92 4.58 -13.42
C PRO A 58 -22.88 5.16 -11.99
N TRP A 59 -22.18 6.27 -11.75
CA TRP A 59 -22.01 6.88 -10.42
C TRP A 59 -22.48 8.33 -10.41
N CYS A 60 -22.76 8.85 -9.21
CA CYS A 60 -22.90 10.28 -8.97
C CYS A 60 -21.53 10.88 -8.65
N TRP A 61 -21.02 11.74 -9.52
CA TRP A 61 -19.75 12.43 -9.33
C TRP A 61 -19.79 13.81 -10.02
N ILE A 62 -18.64 14.44 -10.27
CA ILE A 62 -18.60 15.68 -11.05
C ILE A 62 -19.03 15.34 -12.47
N ASP A 63 -19.95 16.11 -13.05
CA ASP A 63 -20.57 15.86 -14.34
C ASP A 63 -19.61 16.01 -15.53
N GLY A 64 -20.06 15.60 -16.73
CA GLY A 64 -19.31 15.70 -17.98
C GLY A 64 -19.43 17.06 -18.67
N SER A 65 -19.97 18.09 -18.03
CA SER A 65 -20.00 19.42 -18.65
C SER A 65 -18.58 19.96 -18.82
N THR A 66 -18.38 21.01 -19.63
CA THR A 66 -17.07 21.65 -19.77
C THR A 66 -16.54 22.12 -18.41
N THR A 67 -17.40 22.77 -17.61
CA THR A 67 -17.08 23.21 -16.24
C THR A 67 -16.81 22.03 -15.31
N GLY A 68 -17.61 20.97 -15.38
CA GLY A 68 -17.39 19.73 -14.62
C GLY A 68 -16.07 19.06 -14.96
N THR A 69 -15.70 19.02 -16.24
CA THR A 69 -14.42 18.46 -16.68
C THR A 69 -13.24 19.27 -16.13
N MET A 70 -13.32 20.61 -16.15
CA MET A 70 -12.32 21.46 -15.50
C MET A 70 -12.20 21.14 -14.02
N TRP A 71 -13.32 20.97 -13.31
CA TRP A 71 -13.32 20.58 -11.90
C TRP A 71 -12.74 19.19 -11.65
N ARG A 72 -13.03 18.20 -12.50
CA ARG A 72 -12.44 16.85 -12.40
C ARG A 72 -10.92 16.93 -12.45
N PHE A 73 -10.35 17.70 -13.37
CA PHE A 73 -8.90 17.84 -13.45
C PHE A 73 -8.34 18.67 -12.30
N ALA A 74 -8.91 19.84 -12.02
CA ALA A 74 -8.40 20.77 -11.00
C ALA A 74 -8.50 20.22 -9.57
N SER A 75 -9.61 19.58 -9.21
CA SER A 75 -9.86 19.10 -7.84
C SER A 75 -9.28 17.73 -7.55
N PHE A 76 -8.99 16.93 -8.59
CA PHE A 76 -8.64 15.53 -8.43
C PHE A 76 -7.38 15.13 -9.19
N TYR A 77 -7.40 15.11 -10.52
CA TYR A 77 -6.28 14.55 -11.28
C TYR A 77 -4.98 15.38 -11.14
N VAL A 78 -5.05 16.71 -11.19
CA VAL A 78 -3.87 17.58 -11.02
C VAL A 78 -3.23 17.39 -9.63
N PRO A 79 -3.99 17.47 -8.51
CA PRO A 79 -3.44 17.13 -7.19
C PRO A 79 -2.82 15.74 -7.11
N VAL A 80 -3.47 14.72 -7.69
CA VAL A 80 -2.96 13.34 -7.71
C VAL A 80 -1.61 13.27 -8.44
N TRP A 81 -1.48 13.90 -9.60
CA TRP A 81 -0.22 13.90 -10.36
C TRP A 81 0.90 14.68 -9.65
N ILE A 82 0.59 15.81 -9.01
CA ILE A 82 1.56 16.54 -8.16
C ILE A 82 2.08 15.64 -7.04
N ILE A 83 1.18 14.90 -6.39
CA ILE A 83 1.55 13.95 -5.34
C ILE A 83 2.41 12.82 -5.90
N CYS A 84 2.03 12.20 -7.01
CA CYS A 84 2.81 11.15 -7.66
C CYS A 84 4.26 11.58 -7.95
N VAL A 85 4.43 12.79 -8.51
CA VAL A 85 5.76 13.35 -8.79
C VAL A 85 6.54 13.58 -7.50
N SER A 86 5.88 14.12 -6.47
CA SER A 86 6.51 14.37 -5.17
C SER A 86 6.95 13.07 -4.48
N ASP A 87 6.11 12.03 -4.52
CA ASP A 87 6.42 10.71 -3.96
C ASP A 87 7.62 10.06 -4.64
N ILE A 88 7.70 10.16 -5.98
CA ILE A 88 8.87 9.71 -6.72
C ILE A 88 10.11 10.50 -6.28
N ALA A 89 10.02 11.83 -6.20
CA ALA A 89 11.16 12.67 -5.82
C ALA A 89 11.67 12.34 -4.41
N PHE A 90 10.76 12.15 -3.44
CA PHE A 90 11.11 11.73 -2.09
C PHE A 90 11.75 10.35 -2.06
N MET A 91 11.17 9.37 -2.76
CA MET A 91 11.75 8.02 -2.80
C MET A 91 13.12 8.02 -3.46
N VAL A 92 13.32 8.72 -4.57
CA VAL A 92 14.63 8.86 -5.22
C VAL A 92 15.64 9.50 -4.26
N SER A 93 15.22 10.53 -3.51
CA SER A 93 16.08 11.19 -2.51
C SER A 93 16.46 10.25 -1.36
N VAL A 94 15.50 9.47 -0.86
CA VAL A 94 15.71 8.42 0.15
C VAL A 94 16.70 7.39 -0.36
N PHE A 95 16.51 6.86 -1.58
CA PHE A 95 17.41 5.88 -2.18
C PHE A 95 18.84 6.42 -2.35
N ARG A 96 18.98 7.64 -2.87
CA ARG A 96 20.27 8.30 -3.01
C ARG A 96 20.97 8.49 -1.67
N ARG A 97 20.23 8.86 -0.63
CA ARG A 97 20.78 9.07 0.71
C ARG A 97 21.21 7.76 1.37
N VAL A 98 20.40 6.72 1.26
CA VAL A 98 20.76 5.37 1.75
C VAL A 98 22.03 4.87 1.06
N ARG A 99 22.09 4.98 -0.27
CA ARG A 99 23.28 4.59 -1.03
C ARG A 99 24.52 5.37 -0.60
N SER A 100 24.38 6.68 -0.42
CA SER A 100 25.47 7.53 0.08
C SER A 100 25.98 7.10 1.46
N PHE A 101 25.12 6.64 2.38
CA PHE A 101 25.56 6.14 3.69
C PHE A 101 26.32 4.82 3.60
N TYR A 102 25.93 3.93 2.67
CA TYR A 102 26.70 2.72 2.38
C TYR A 102 28.06 3.04 1.78
N ASP A 103 28.11 3.92 0.77
CA ASP A 103 29.34 4.28 0.07
C ASP A 103 30.34 4.98 1.02
N GLN A 104 29.86 5.69 2.04
CA GLN A 104 30.69 6.33 3.07
C GLN A 104 31.12 5.39 4.21
N GLY A 105 30.69 4.12 4.19
CA GLY A 105 30.97 3.17 5.27
C GLY A 105 30.30 3.50 6.61
N LEU A 106 29.32 4.43 6.62
CA LEU A 106 28.63 4.88 7.83
C LEU A 106 27.56 3.89 8.30
N LEU A 107 27.05 3.06 7.38
CA LEU A 107 26.17 1.93 7.66
C LEU A 107 26.86 0.64 7.17
N ALA A 108 27.30 -0.19 8.11
CA ALA A 108 27.78 -1.53 7.77
C ALA A 108 26.59 -2.43 7.41
N ALA A 109 26.77 -3.37 6.48
CA ALA A 109 25.74 -4.34 6.13
C ALA A 109 25.27 -5.19 7.34
N THR A 110 26.11 -5.28 8.38
CA THR A 110 25.86 -5.97 9.64
C THR A 110 25.15 -5.14 10.71
N ASP A 111 24.93 -3.84 10.48
CA ASP A 111 24.27 -2.97 11.48
C ASP A 111 22.74 -3.23 11.48
N PRO A 112 22.12 -3.51 12.65
CA PRO A 112 20.66 -3.65 12.76
C PRO A 112 19.89 -2.40 12.27
N ALA A 113 20.48 -1.21 12.34
CA ALA A 113 19.88 0.02 11.80
C ALA A 113 19.81 -0.02 10.27
N ALA A 114 20.85 -0.57 9.62
CA ALA A 114 20.93 -0.70 8.17
C ALA A 114 19.90 -1.72 7.65
N GLU A 115 19.73 -2.85 8.34
CA GLU A 115 18.70 -3.85 8.01
C GLU A 115 17.29 -3.26 8.07
N LYS A 116 16.97 -2.55 9.18
CA LYS A 116 15.68 -1.89 9.34
C LYS A 116 15.42 -0.88 8.22
N LEU A 117 16.44 -0.10 7.85
CA LEU A 117 16.35 0.92 6.81
C LEU A 117 16.14 0.31 5.42
N GLN A 118 16.90 -0.74 5.09
CA GLN A 118 16.73 -1.50 3.84
C GLN A 118 15.33 -2.10 3.74
N ARG A 119 14.81 -2.63 4.85
CA ARG A 119 13.46 -3.21 4.88
C ARG A 119 12.38 -2.16 4.61
N LEU A 120 12.45 -1.01 5.29
CA LEU A 120 11.49 0.08 5.10
C LEU A 120 11.56 0.62 3.65
N THR A 121 12.77 0.86 3.15
CA THR A 121 13.01 1.43 1.82
C THR A 121 12.69 0.45 0.69
N GLY A 122 13.01 -0.84 0.88
CA GLY A 122 12.78 -1.90 -0.10
C GLY A 122 11.31 -2.21 -0.33
N MET A 123 10.48 -2.09 0.72
CA MET A 123 9.03 -2.23 0.62
C MET A 123 8.38 -0.98 0.03
N SER A 124 8.78 0.21 0.50
CA SER A 124 8.20 1.47 0.05
C SER A 124 8.51 1.82 -1.41
N ARG A 125 9.51 1.18 -2.03
CA ARG A 125 9.94 1.42 -3.43
C ARG A 125 8.85 1.17 -4.47
N TRP A 126 7.99 0.20 -4.19
CA TRP A 126 6.94 -0.21 -5.13
C TRP A 126 5.73 0.72 -5.06
N PHE A 127 5.62 1.49 -3.97
CA PHE A 127 4.49 2.35 -3.72
C PHE A 127 4.27 3.39 -4.85
N PRO A 128 5.26 4.22 -5.23
CA PRO A 128 5.06 5.20 -6.30
C PRO A 128 4.84 4.56 -7.66
N VAL A 129 5.42 3.37 -7.90
CA VAL A 129 5.26 2.63 -9.17
C VAL A 129 3.81 2.18 -9.33
N VAL A 130 3.25 1.55 -8.30
CA VAL A 130 1.83 1.14 -8.27
C VAL A 130 0.91 2.34 -8.42
N LEU A 131 1.22 3.43 -7.70
CA LEU A 131 0.45 4.67 -7.75
C LEU A 131 0.42 5.24 -9.17
N VAL A 132 1.59 5.49 -9.78
CA VAL A 132 1.69 6.06 -11.13
C VAL A 132 1.03 5.16 -12.16
N PHE A 133 1.29 3.85 -12.12
CA PHE A 133 0.68 2.92 -13.07
C PHE A 133 -0.85 2.97 -13.02
N SER A 134 -1.42 2.93 -11.81
CA SER A 134 -2.87 2.91 -11.62
C SER A 134 -3.53 4.22 -12.06
N TRP A 135 -2.92 5.36 -11.71
CA TRP A 135 -3.45 6.68 -12.07
C TRP A 135 -3.20 7.06 -13.53
N THR A 136 -2.16 6.50 -14.17
CA THR A 136 -1.94 6.66 -15.63
C THR A 136 -3.12 6.07 -16.39
N ILE A 137 -3.49 4.82 -16.10
CA ILE A 137 -4.62 4.16 -16.77
C ILE A 137 -5.91 4.94 -16.56
N ALA A 138 -6.21 5.34 -15.31
CA ALA A 138 -7.42 6.09 -14.99
C ALA A 138 -7.47 7.47 -15.67
N THR A 139 -6.32 8.16 -15.78
CA THR A 139 -6.22 9.46 -16.45
C THR A 139 -6.37 9.29 -17.96
N SER A 140 -5.74 8.29 -18.56
CA SER A 140 -5.83 8.02 -20.01
C SER A 140 -7.25 7.72 -20.44
N ILE A 141 -7.98 6.87 -19.69
CA ILE A 141 -9.39 6.59 -19.98
C ILE A 141 -10.24 7.87 -19.90
N ARG A 142 -9.95 8.76 -18.95
CA ARG A 142 -10.67 10.02 -18.79
C ARG A 142 -10.35 11.04 -19.90
N ILE A 143 -9.10 11.12 -20.32
CA ILE A 143 -8.70 11.96 -21.47
C ILE A 143 -9.37 11.45 -22.74
N TYR A 144 -9.40 10.12 -22.95
CA TYR A 144 -10.10 9.52 -24.08
C TYR A 144 -11.59 9.89 -24.10
N ASP A 145 -12.27 9.75 -22.95
CA ASP A 145 -13.68 10.10 -22.79
C ASP A 145 -13.98 11.59 -23.08
N TRP A 146 -13.04 12.47 -22.74
CA TRP A 146 -13.13 13.90 -23.04
C TRP A 146 -12.92 14.20 -24.53
N LEU A 147 -11.92 13.58 -25.17
CA LEU A 147 -11.60 13.80 -26.58
C LEU A 147 -12.67 13.24 -27.53
N ASP A 148 -13.30 12.11 -27.18
CA ASP A 148 -14.37 11.48 -27.99
C ASP A 148 -15.74 12.19 -27.82
N GLY A 149 -15.78 13.31 -27.10
CA GLY A 149 -16.98 14.15 -26.95
C GLY A 149 -18.07 13.55 -26.06
N HIS A 150 -17.69 12.72 -25.08
CA HIS A 150 -18.64 12.03 -24.19
C HIS A 150 -19.68 11.17 -24.91
N ASN A 151 -19.36 10.70 -26.12
CA ASN A 151 -20.19 9.72 -26.82
C ASN A 151 -20.28 8.45 -25.96
N SER A 152 -21.51 8.06 -25.59
CA SER A 152 -21.81 7.05 -24.58
C SER A 152 -21.49 5.61 -25.04
N ARG A 153 -20.22 5.32 -25.35
CA ARG A 153 -19.77 3.97 -25.64
C ARG A 153 -19.69 3.20 -24.33
N GLN A 154 -20.56 2.21 -24.19
CA GLN A 154 -20.68 1.38 -22.98
C GLN A 154 -19.35 0.75 -22.54
N TRP A 155 -18.42 0.48 -23.48
CA TRP A 155 -17.10 -0.09 -23.17
C TRP A 155 -16.22 0.84 -22.31
N VAL A 156 -16.27 2.16 -22.53
CA VAL A 156 -15.48 3.13 -21.75
C VAL A 156 -15.96 3.10 -20.30
N SER A 157 -17.27 3.01 -20.09
CA SER A 157 -17.87 2.90 -18.75
C SER A 157 -17.48 1.59 -18.07
N ILE A 158 -17.46 0.46 -18.78
CA ILE A 158 -17.01 -0.83 -18.24
C ILE A 158 -15.53 -0.77 -17.84
N LEU A 159 -14.67 -0.20 -18.69
CA LEU A 159 -13.26 -0.03 -18.32
C LEU A 159 -13.06 0.94 -17.16
N GLN A 160 -13.86 2.01 -17.05
CA GLN A 160 -13.82 2.92 -15.90
C GLN A 160 -14.20 2.22 -14.60
N VAL A 161 -15.12 1.24 -14.64
CA VAL A 161 -15.50 0.41 -13.49
C VAL A 161 -14.36 -0.54 -13.10
N VAL A 162 -13.86 -1.32 -14.06
CA VAL A 162 -12.87 -2.37 -13.81
C VAL A 162 -11.49 -1.79 -13.49
N PHE A 163 -11.07 -0.76 -14.21
CA PHE A 163 -9.76 -0.11 -14.09
C PHE A 163 -9.84 1.23 -13.37
N ARG A 164 -10.80 1.37 -12.44
CA ARG A 164 -10.82 2.54 -11.56
C ARG A 164 -9.47 2.63 -10.84
N GLY A 165 -8.80 3.78 -10.93
CA GLY A 165 -7.44 3.97 -10.40
C GLY A 165 -7.27 3.52 -8.96
N ALA A 166 -8.26 3.81 -8.09
CA ALA A 166 -8.23 3.39 -6.69
C ALA A 166 -8.41 1.87 -6.50
N PHE A 167 -9.20 1.19 -7.33
CA PHE A 167 -9.36 -0.27 -7.25
C PHE A 167 -8.04 -0.95 -7.62
N LEU A 168 -7.46 -0.55 -8.76
CA LEU A 168 -6.20 -1.10 -9.23
C LEU A 168 -5.06 -0.84 -8.24
N GLN A 169 -4.97 0.38 -7.71
CA GLN A 169 -4.01 0.73 -6.65
C GLN A 169 -4.17 -0.16 -5.42
N SER A 170 -5.41 -0.41 -4.98
CA SER A 170 -5.68 -1.20 -3.77
C SER A 170 -5.34 -2.68 -3.97
N VAL A 171 -5.69 -3.26 -5.12
CA VAL A 171 -5.34 -4.64 -5.46
C VAL A 171 -3.82 -4.81 -5.55
N LEU A 172 -3.14 -3.93 -6.30
CA LEU A 172 -1.69 -3.99 -6.47
C LEU A 172 -0.94 -3.77 -5.15
N ASN A 173 -1.38 -2.82 -4.31
CA ASN A 173 -0.82 -2.65 -2.97
C ASN A 173 -1.01 -3.91 -2.11
N SER A 174 -2.18 -4.53 -2.16
CA SER A 174 -2.45 -5.77 -1.40
C SER A 174 -1.54 -6.91 -1.85
N ILE A 175 -1.21 -6.99 -3.14
CA ILE A 175 -0.25 -7.97 -3.66
C ILE A 175 1.18 -7.65 -3.17
N VAL A 176 1.63 -6.41 -3.33
CA VAL A 176 2.99 -6.00 -2.95
C VAL A 176 3.24 -6.20 -1.45
N TYR A 177 2.28 -5.86 -0.60
CA TYR A 177 2.44 -5.88 0.86
C TYR A 177 1.92 -7.16 1.52
N GLY A 178 0.89 -7.80 0.97
CA GLY A 178 0.24 -8.97 1.55
C GLY A 178 1.08 -10.26 1.45
N PHE A 179 1.89 -10.41 0.40
CA PHE A 179 2.72 -11.62 0.22
C PHE A 179 4.07 -11.58 0.94
N ASN A 180 4.30 -10.59 1.80
CA ASN A 180 5.54 -10.47 2.56
C ASN A 180 5.74 -11.69 3.49
N PRO A 181 6.89 -12.39 3.42
CA PRO A 181 7.16 -13.56 4.25
C PRO A 181 7.00 -13.29 5.75
N VAL A 182 7.29 -12.07 6.22
CA VAL A 182 7.13 -11.69 7.63
C VAL A 182 5.65 -11.62 8.00
N VAL A 183 4.83 -11.01 7.15
CA VAL A 183 3.38 -10.90 7.36
C VAL A 183 2.76 -12.30 7.37
N ARG A 184 3.15 -13.17 6.44
CA ARG A 184 2.69 -14.57 6.41
C ARG A 184 3.11 -15.36 7.66
N ALA A 185 4.32 -15.12 8.18
CA ALA A 185 4.78 -15.77 9.39
C ALA A 185 3.96 -15.33 10.62
N GLN A 186 3.64 -14.04 10.72
CA GLN A 186 2.76 -13.52 11.77
C GLN A 186 1.33 -14.07 11.67
N TRP A 187 0.77 -14.11 10.47
CA TRP A 187 -0.55 -14.73 10.25
C TRP A 187 -0.56 -16.20 10.66
N ARG A 188 0.49 -16.97 10.33
CA ARG A 188 0.62 -18.36 10.78
C ARG A 188 0.68 -18.47 12.29
N ALA A 189 1.50 -17.64 12.95
CA ALA A 189 1.59 -17.64 14.41
C ALA A 189 0.25 -17.33 15.09
N LEU A 190 -0.50 -16.34 14.59
CA LEU A 190 -1.84 -16.01 15.09
C LEU A 190 -2.85 -17.15 14.85
N LEU A 191 -2.77 -17.81 13.69
CA LEU A 191 -3.61 -18.96 13.38
C LEU A 191 -3.29 -20.13 14.32
N ASP A 192 -2.02 -20.38 14.61
CA ASP A 192 -1.57 -21.43 15.53
C ASP A 192 -2.02 -21.13 16.98
N GLU A 193 -1.97 -19.87 17.41
CA GLU A 193 -2.48 -19.42 18.72
C GLU A 193 -4.01 -19.55 18.81
N THR A 194 -4.73 -19.21 17.75
CA THR A 194 -6.20 -19.35 17.69
C THR A 194 -6.60 -20.84 17.68
N CYS A 195 -5.85 -21.69 16.99
CA CYS A 195 -6.09 -23.14 16.97
C CYS A 195 -5.80 -23.79 18.33
N SER A 196 -4.77 -23.35 19.06
CA SER A 196 -4.41 -23.89 20.38
C SER A 196 -5.29 -23.39 21.52
N SER A 197 -5.91 -22.21 21.38
CA SER A 197 -6.85 -21.64 22.35
C SER A 197 -8.30 -22.05 22.13
N THR A 198 -8.61 -22.77 21.05
CA THR A 198 -9.96 -23.31 20.81
C THR A 198 -10.21 -24.48 21.79
N PRO A 199 -11.19 -24.38 22.71
CA PRO A 199 -11.52 -25.47 23.61
C PRO A 199 -11.94 -26.70 22.80
N SER A 200 -11.44 -27.88 23.17
CA SER A 200 -11.72 -29.18 22.53
C SER A 200 -13.23 -29.51 22.37
N GLY A 201 -14.12 -28.76 23.00
CA GLY A 201 -15.58 -28.89 22.89
C GLY A 201 -16.25 -28.19 21.68
N TRP A 202 -15.54 -27.39 20.88
CA TRP A 202 -16.11 -26.75 19.68
C TRP A 202 -15.87 -27.53 18.37
N CYS A 203 -15.30 -28.72 18.44
CA CYS A 203 -15.37 -29.69 17.35
C CYS A 203 -16.82 -30.21 17.28
N LEU A 204 -17.69 -29.48 16.58
CA LEU A 204 -19.07 -29.87 16.35
C LEU A 204 -19.12 -31.26 15.70
N GLY A 205 -19.58 -32.22 16.50
CA GLY A 205 -20.36 -33.40 16.12
C GLY A 205 -20.02 -34.11 14.80
N GLY A 206 -19.42 -35.29 14.93
CA GLY A 206 -19.98 -36.48 14.29
C GLY A 206 -19.67 -36.74 12.83
N TRP A 207 -18.62 -36.15 12.26
CA TRP A 207 -18.05 -36.63 10.99
C TRP A 207 -16.55 -36.83 11.16
N GLU A 208 -16.07 -38.02 10.83
CA GLU A 208 -14.66 -38.38 10.80
C GLU A 208 -13.88 -37.37 9.94
N LEU A 209 -13.30 -36.36 10.60
CA LEU A 209 -12.53 -35.31 9.95
C LEU A 209 -11.10 -35.35 10.49
N LYS A 210 -10.21 -35.90 9.67
CA LYS A 210 -8.75 -35.67 9.69
C LYS A 210 -8.36 -34.20 9.42
N HIS A 211 -9.27 -33.25 9.68
CA HIS A 211 -9.16 -31.84 9.32
C HIS A 211 -9.56 -30.91 10.48
N CYS A 212 -9.24 -31.29 11.72
CA CYS A 212 -8.88 -30.25 12.69
C CYS A 212 -7.62 -29.56 12.15
N CYS A 213 -7.65 -28.24 12.03
CA CYS A 213 -6.63 -27.40 11.41
C CYS A 213 -5.21 -27.72 11.90
N CYS A 214 -4.54 -28.66 11.24
CA CYS A 214 -3.12 -28.92 11.36
C CYS A 214 -2.60 -29.02 9.92
N PHE A 215 -2.04 -27.93 9.41
CA PHE A 215 -1.16 -28.02 8.26
C PHE A 215 -0.02 -28.97 8.69
N PRO A 216 0.26 -30.08 7.99
CA PRO A 216 1.29 -31.00 8.46
C PRO A 216 2.62 -30.26 8.48
N ARG A 217 3.18 -30.11 9.68
CA ARG A 217 4.57 -29.73 9.89
C ARG A 217 5.40 -30.78 9.16
N ARG A 218 5.95 -30.42 8.00
CA ARG A 218 6.87 -31.30 7.27
C ARG A 218 8.19 -31.28 8.04
N ASP A 219 8.28 -32.07 9.11
CA ASP A 219 9.54 -32.33 9.80
C ASP A 219 10.49 -33.02 8.82
N ARG A 220 11.49 -32.26 8.35
CA ARG A 220 12.72 -32.82 7.80
C ARG A 220 13.66 -33.12 8.97
N SER A 221 13.36 -34.17 9.72
CA SER A 221 14.31 -34.71 10.70
C SER A 221 14.08 -36.22 10.82
N GLY A 222 14.59 -36.94 9.83
CA GLY A 222 14.77 -38.39 9.84
C GLY A 222 15.97 -38.70 8.95
N GLU A 223 16.83 -39.60 9.42
CA GLU A 223 18.05 -40.10 8.79
C GLU A 223 19.31 -39.22 8.84
N ARG A 224 19.99 -39.25 9.98
CA ARG A 224 21.38 -39.74 10.02
C ARG A 224 21.76 -40.19 11.43
N ASP A 225 21.63 -41.49 11.65
CA ASP A 225 22.33 -42.22 12.70
C ASP A 225 23.84 -41.99 12.58
N GLY A 226 24.48 -41.78 13.72
CA GLY A 226 25.91 -41.55 13.82
C GLY A 226 26.32 -41.08 15.21
N THR A 227 26.31 -42.00 16.18
CA THR A 227 27.10 -41.94 17.42
C THR A 227 28.47 -41.26 17.20
N PRO A 228 28.98 -40.48 18.16
CA PRO A 228 29.81 -41.13 19.20
C PRO A 228 29.81 -40.50 20.60
N LEU A 229 30.08 -41.41 21.56
CA LEU A 229 30.91 -41.32 22.76
C LEU A 229 30.88 -40.09 23.68
N ASN A 230 30.50 -40.39 24.93
CA ASN A 230 30.98 -39.84 26.19
C ASN A 230 32.36 -39.17 26.15
N ALA A 231 32.45 -37.97 26.73
CA ALA A 231 33.61 -37.57 27.52
C ALA A 231 33.18 -36.56 28.59
N HIS A 232 33.22 -37.02 29.83
CA HIS A 232 33.49 -36.20 31.02
C HIS A 232 34.69 -35.30 30.77
N VAL A 233 34.60 -34.02 31.17
CA VAL A 233 35.73 -33.29 31.76
C VAL A 233 35.17 -32.34 32.80
N ASP A 234 35.38 -32.71 34.06
CA ASP A 234 35.50 -31.79 35.18
C ASP A 234 36.86 -31.06 35.07
N LEU A 235 36.81 -29.73 35.19
CA LEU A 235 37.81 -28.74 35.66
C LEU A 235 37.73 -27.42 34.89
#